data_AF-A0A2R6CZM7-F1
#
_entry.id   AF-A0A2R6CZM7-F1
#
_cell.length_a   1.000
_cell.length_b   1.000
_cell.length_c   1.000
_cell.angle_alpha   90.00
_cell.angle_beta   90.00
_cell.angle_gamma   90.00
#
_symmetry.space_group_name_H-M   'P 1'
#
loop_
_entity.id
_entity.type
_entity.pdbx_description
1 polymer ?
#
loop_
_entity_poly.entity_id
_entity_poly.type
_entity_poly.pdbx_seq_one_letter_code
_entity_poly.pdbx_strand_id
1 'polypeptide(L)'
;MPLTGRAEPTGPRGSLRQRLHATLRVVLAWLTRHRVREHLRRTERALRVADTSHLDEERHRRRMAALDALRAYRQQSAVPTNRSVPERAPQFVGADGVPCAVAAMLRADGRTELVKRVAATDNAVRLEDVEDGPLVEWLDETGLTRAEAARIQPTYPSEVQFVTDCGPVGCALARTIATVAGVGAAAVAEYVGYRLVGDRFPANPLKRRAWLAYVTVLNLLLAPLLGVVVLALFP
;
A
#
# COMPACT_ATOMS: atom_id res chain seq x y z
N MET A 1 0.05 -33.83 -45.72
CA MET A 1 -1.04 -32.84 -45.88
C MET A 1 -2.20 -33.27 -44.96
N PRO A 2 -2.93 -32.35 -44.31
CA PRO A 2 -2.51 -31.80 -43.01
C PRO A 2 -3.67 -31.66 -41.97
N LEU A 3 -3.32 -31.05 -40.82
CA LEU A 3 -4.18 -30.35 -39.83
C LEU A 3 -4.90 -31.29 -38.82
N THR A 4 -4.86 -31.10 -37.50
CA THR A 4 -4.82 -29.87 -36.71
C THR A 4 -4.26 -30.16 -35.30
N GLY A 5 -3.04 -29.70 -35.00
CA GLY A 5 -2.62 -29.47 -33.62
C GLY A 5 -3.10 -28.09 -33.20
N ARG A 6 -4.25 -28.00 -32.50
CA ARG A 6 -4.65 -26.76 -31.84
C ARG A 6 -3.66 -26.50 -30.72
N ALA A 7 -2.86 -25.45 -30.85
CA ALA A 7 -2.18 -24.83 -29.73
C ALA A 7 -3.26 -24.34 -28.75
N GLU A 8 -3.34 -24.97 -27.57
CA GLU A 8 -4.03 -24.37 -26.43
C GLU A 8 -3.34 -23.04 -26.11
N PRO A 9 -4.08 -21.93 -26.00
CA PRO A 9 -3.51 -20.71 -25.46
C PRO A 9 -3.25 -20.92 -23.96
N THR A 10 -1.99 -21.07 -23.59
CA THR A 10 -1.52 -21.01 -22.20
C THR A 10 -1.58 -19.56 -21.70
N GLY A 11 -2.79 -19.02 -21.61
CA GLY A 11 -3.05 -17.84 -20.80
C GLY A 11 -2.85 -18.17 -19.32
N PRO A 12 -2.34 -17.25 -18.49
CA PRO A 12 -2.06 -17.52 -17.08
C PRO A 12 -3.36 -17.87 -16.35
N ARG A 13 -3.54 -19.16 -16.03
CA ARG A 13 -4.65 -19.71 -15.24
C ARG A 13 -4.46 -19.37 -13.75
N GLY A 14 -4.49 -18.08 -13.42
CA GLY A 14 -4.55 -17.62 -12.04
C GLY A 14 -6.01 -17.49 -11.59
N SER A 15 -6.34 -17.92 -10.37
CA SER A 15 -7.69 -17.76 -9.83
C SER A 15 -8.10 -16.28 -9.83
N LEU A 16 -9.40 -15.98 -9.90
CA LEU A 16 -9.91 -14.60 -9.88
C LEU A 16 -9.32 -13.79 -8.71
N ARG A 17 -9.09 -14.45 -7.58
CA ARG A 17 -8.38 -13.96 -6.39
C ARG A 17 -6.95 -13.51 -6.71
N GLN A 18 -6.15 -14.35 -7.36
CA GLN A 18 -4.76 -14.00 -7.72
C GLN A 18 -4.71 -12.80 -8.67
N ARG A 19 -5.66 -12.70 -9.61
CA ARG A 19 -5.79 -11.55 -10.51
C ARG A 19 -6.13 -10.27 -9.75
N LEU A 20 -7.10 -10.30 -8.85
CA LEU A 20 -7.46 -9.17 -7.98
C LEU A 20 -6.30 -8.70 -7.09
N HIS A 21 -5.57 -9.62 -6.46
CA HIS A 21 -4.39 -9.28 -5.67
C HIS A 21 -3.27 -8.67 -6.53
N ALA A 22 -3.07 -9.16 -7.75
CA ALA A 22 -2.10 -8.57 -8.67
C ALA A 22 -2.51 -7.14 -9.05
N THR A 23 -3.78 -6.91 -9.39
CA THR A 23 -4.30 -5.58 -9.71
C THR A 23 -4.18 -4.62 -8.52
N LEU A 24 -4.56 -5.05 -7.31
CA LEU A 24 -4.44 -4.22 -6.10
C LEU A 24 -2.99 -3.84 -5.82
N ARG A 25 -2.04 -4.76 -5.95
CA ARG A 25 -0.60 -4.46 -5.80
C ARG A 25 -0.11 -3.44 -6.81
N VAL A 26 -0.55 -3.54 -8.07
CA VAL A 26 -0.20 -2.54 -9.11
C VAL A 26 -0.74 -1.15 -8.73
N VAL A 27 -1.97 -1.07 -8.26
CA VAL A 27 -2.58 0.21 -7.82
C VAL A 27 -1.85 0.79 -6.61
N LEU A 28 -1.54 -0.03 -5.60
CA LEU A 28 -0.80 0.41 -4.40
C LEU A 28 0.62 0.85 -4.72
N ALA A 29 1.32 0.14 -5.61
CA ALA A 29 2.64 0.53 -6.09
C ALA A 29 2.57 1.88 -6.85
N TRP A 30 1.55 2.07 -7.68
CA TRP A 30 1.32 3.34 -8.38
C TRP A 30 1.07 4.50 -7.40
N LEU A 31 0.20 4.31 -6.39
CA LEU A 31 -0.06 5.32 -5.36
C LEU A 31 1.19 5.67 -4.55
N THR A 32 1.99 4.67 -4.20
CA THR A 32 3.25 4.87 -3.47
C THR A 32 4.23 5.69 -4.31
N ARG A 33 4.44 5.32 -5.58
CA ARG A 33 5.28 6.10 -6.52
C ARG A 33 4.80 7.54 -6.65
N HIS A 34 3.50 7.76 -6.76
CA HIS A 34 2.94 9.11 -6.86
C HIS A 34 3.20 9.94 -5.60
N ARG A 35 2.98 9.37 -4.41
CA ARG A 35 3.24 10.04 -3.12
C ARG A 35 4.72 10.39 -2.96
N VAL A 36 5.62 9.45 -3.24
CA VAL A 36 7.08 9.68 -3.15
C VAL A 36 7.52 10.74 -4.15
N ARG A 37 7.08 10.65 -5.41
CA ARG A 37 7.42 11.65 -6.43
C ARG A 37 6.98 13.06 -6.03
N GLU A 38 5.77 13.20 -5.50
CA GLU A 38 5.24 14.49 -5.07
C GLU A 38 5.96 15.02 -3.82
N HIS A 39 6.27 14.14 -2.86
CA HIS A 39 7.11 14.47 -1.70
C HIS A 39 8.47 15.01 -2.14
N LEU A 40 9.19 14.27 -2.99
CA LEU A 40 10.49 14.69 -3.51
C LEU A 40 10.42 15.99 -4.32
N ARG A 41 9.33 16.23 -5.06
CA ARG A 41 9.13 17.50 -5.78
C ARG A 41 9.08 18.69 -4.82
N ARG A 42 8.35 18.56 -3.72
CA ARG A 42 8.22 19.62 -2.70
C ARG A 42 9.53 19.81 -1.95
N THR A 43 10.19 18.71 -1.58
CA THR A 43 11.49 18.73 -0.93
C THR A 43 12.53 19.41 -1.81
N GLU A 44 12.68 19.00 -3.08
CA GLU A 44 13.58 19.62 -4.06
C GLU A 44 13.34 21.13 -4.16
N ARG A 45 12.08 21.55 -4.30
CA ARG A 45 11.72 22.98 -4.37
C ARG A 45 12.13 23.74 -3.11
N ALA A 46 11.86 23.17 -1.93
CA ALA A 46 12.20 23.80 -0.65
C ALA A 46 13.73 23.94 -0.49
N LEU A 47 14.50 22.91 -0.85
CA LEU A 47 15.95 22.91 -0.72
C LEU A 47 16.65 23.87 -1.69
N ARG A 48 16.07 24.10 -2.87
CA ARG A 48 16.59 25.05 -3.87
C ARG A 48 16.38 26.52 -3.50
N VAL A 49 15.44 26.82 -2.59
CA VAL A 49 15.15 28.19 -2.13
C VAL A 49 15.60 28.43 -0.68
N ALA A 50 16.23 27.43 -0.06
CA ALA A 50 16.77 27.55 1.28
C ALA A 50 17.93 28.55 1.30
N ASP A 51 18.11 29.24 2.42
CA ASP A 51 19.26 30.12 2.62
C ASP A 51 20.55 29.29 2.73
N THR A 52 21.43 29.48 1.75
CA THR A 52 22.72 28.80 1.62
C THR A 52 23.88 29.79 1.68
N SER A 53 23.66 31.02 2.16
CA SER A 53 24.67 32.09 2.26
C SER A 53 25.90 31.73 3.10
N HIS A 54 25.79 30.73 3.97
CA HIS A 54 26.86 30.18 4.79
C HIS A 54 27.75 29.15 4.07
N LEU A 55 27.36 28.69 2.87
CA LEU A 55 28.13 27.71 2.10
C LEU A 55 29.19 28.41 1.25
N ASP A 56 30.37 27.79 1.14
CA ASP A 56 31.35 28.17 0.13
C ASP A 56 30.91 27.77 -1.29
N GLU A 57 31.62 28.29 -2.29
CA GLU A 57 31.28 28.07 -3.71
C GLU A 57 31.35 26.59 -4.12
N GLU A 58 32.26 25.81 -3.54
CA GLU A 58 32.40 24.38 -3.83
C GLU A 58 31.20 23.59 -3.32
N ARG A 59 30.85 23.78 -2.03
CA ARG A 59 29.70 23.15 -1.40
C ARG A 59 28.40 23.57 -2.08
N HIS A 60 28.27 24.84 -2.45
CA HIS A 60 27.10 25.31 -3.18
C HIS A 60 26.96 24.59 -4.53
N ARG A 61 28.05 24.45 -5.29
CA ARG A 61 28.04 23.72 -6.57
C ARG A 61 27.68 22.24 -6.39
N ARG A 62 28.26 21.58 -5.39
CA ARG A 62 27.95 20.18 -5.04
C ARG A 62 26.51 20.00 -4.61
N ARG A 63 25.98 20.91 -3.79
CA ARG A 63 24.56 20.94 -3.41
C ARG A 63 23.65 20.97 -4.63
N MET A 64 23.94 21.85 -5.58
CA MET A 64 23.14 21.98 -6.80
C MET A 64 23.21 20.72 -7.67
N ALA A 65 24.41 20.13 -7.83
CA ALA A 65 24.58 18.87 -8.53
C ALA A 65 23.79 17.72 -7.87
N ALA A 66 23.79 17.66 -6.54
CA ALA A 66 23.02 16.67 -5.78
C ALA A 66 21.50 16.87 -5.94
N LEU A 67 21.02 18.11 -5.96
CA LEU A 67 19.60 18.42 -6.23
C LEU A 67 19.20 18.14 -7.69
N ASP A 68 20.13 18.24 -8.64
CA ASP A 68 19.91 17.81 -10.02
C ASP A 68 19.83 16.28 -10.13
N ALA A 69 20.68 15.56 -9.40
CA ALA A 69 20.59 14.10 -9.27
C ALA A 69 19.25 13.67 -8.63
N LEU A 70 18.80 14.38 -7.59
CA LEU A 70 17.48 14.16 -6.98
C LEU A 70 16.34 14.37 -7.98
N ARG A 71 16.42 15.42 -8.81
CA ARG A 71 15.45 15.67 -9.88
C ARG A 71 15.42 14.54 -10.90
N ALA A 72 16.59 14.06 -11.33
CA ALA A 72 16.70 12.94 -12.27
C ALA A 72 16.09 11.66 -11.69
N TYR A 73 16.41 11.33 -10.44
CA TYR A 73 15.81 10.19 -9.72
C TYR A 73 14.27 10.31 -9.65
N ARG A 74 13.77 11.49 -9.25
CA ARG A 74 12.33 11.76 -9.17
C ARG A 74 11.61 11.58 -10.51
N GLN A 75 12.25 11.94 -11.63
CA GLN A 75 11.68 11.78 -12.97
C GLN A 75 11.56 10.30 -13.36
N GLN A 76 12.53 9.47 -12.98
CA GLN A 76 12.49 8.02 -13.18
C GLN A 76 11.39 7.34 -12.35
N SER A 77 10.88 8.00 -11.31
CA SER A 77 9.79 7.52 -10.44
C SER A 77 10.08 6.13 -9.83
N ALA A 78 11.37 5.81 -9.67
CA ALA A 78 11.82 4.60 -9.00
C ALA A 78 11.61 4.76 -7.49
N VAL A 79 11.06 3.74 -6.84
CA VAL A 79 10.83 3.73 -5.39
C VAL A 79 11.19 2.34 -4.86
N PRO A 80 12.04 2.25 -3.83
CA PRO A 80 12.45 0.97 -3.26
C PRO A 80 11.27 0.23 -2.62
N THR A 81 11.34 -1.09 -2.67
CA THR A 81 10.37 -1.98 -2.01
C THR A 81 10.87 -2.43 -0.64
N ASN A 82 10.03 -2.36 0.39
CA ASN A 82 10.30 -2.92 1.71
C ASN A 82 9.77 -4.35 1.80
N ARG A 83 10.66 -5.35 1.85
CA ARG A 83 10.29 -6.76 2.11
C ARG A 83 10.78 -7.27 3.47
N SER A 84 11.51 -6.46 4.22
CA SER A 84 12.19 -6.90 5.43
C SER A 84 11.29 -6.81 6.66
N VAL A 85 10.41 -5.81 6.73
CA VAL A 85 9.57 -5.58 7.91
C VAL A 85 8.09 -5.34 7.55
N PRO A 86 7.15 -5.70 8.45
CA PRO A 86 5.71 -5.46 8.29
C PRO A 86 5.33 -3.99 8.20
N GLU A 87 6.04 -3.12 8.93
CA GLU A 87 5.71 -1.71 9.04
C GLU A 87 6.30 -0.88 7.89
N ARG A 88 5.94 0.40 7.87
CA ARG A 88 6.66 1.36 7.04
C ARG A 88 8.05 1.60 7.63
N ALA A 89 9.07 1.31 6.84
CA ALA A 89 10.45 1.54 7.22
C ALA A 89 11.22 2.24 6.09
N PRO A 90 12.25 3.03 6.42
CA PRO A 90 13.24 3.42 5.43
C PRO A 90 13.91 2.17 4.86
N GLN A 91 14.29 2.24 3.59
CA GLN A 91 15.11 1.25 2.91
C GLN A 91 16.16 2.01 2.13
N PHE A 92 17.44 1.78 2.42
CA PHE A 92 18.53 2.44 1.70
C PHE A 92 18.63 1.92 0.27
N VAL A 93 18.53 0.60 0.12
CA VAL A 93 18.29 -0.10 -1.14
C VAL A 93 17.14 -1.08 -0.94
N GLY A 94 16.13 -1.00 -1.80
CA GLY A 94 14.98 -1.90 -1.78
C GLY A 94 15.36 -3.33 -2.16
N ALA A 95 14.48 -4.28 -1.80
CA ALA A 95 14.67 -5.70 -2.15
C ALA A 95 14.72 -5.96 -3.67
N ASP A 96 14.19 -5.04 -4.47
CA ASP A 96 14.25 -5.01 -5.94
C ASP A 96 15.54 -4.37 -6.49
N GLY A 97 16.49 -4.01 -5.62
CA GLY A 97 17.75 -3.36 -5.98
C GLY A 97 17.64 -1.86 -6.26
N VAL A 98 16.43 -1.29 -6.16
CA VAL A 98 16.18 0.13 -6.38
C VAL A 98 16.72 0.93 -5.18
N PRO A 99 17.61 1.91 -5.37
CA PRO A 99 18.08 2.76 -4.28
C PRO A 99 16.97 3.74 -3.85
N CYS A 100 17.00 4.19 -2.59
CA CYS A 100 16.25 5.38 -2.17
C CYS A 100 16.82 6.65 -2.82
N ALA A 101 16.12 7.78 -2.67
CA ALA A 101 16.55 9.06 -3.23
C ALA A 101 17.96 9.47 -2.80
N VAL A 102 18.30 9.32 -1.51
CA VAL A 102 19.63 9.64 -0.98
C VAL A 102 20.69 8.69 -1.56
N ALA A 103 20.43 7.38 -1.55
CA ALA A 103 21.33 6.40 -2.14
C ALA A 103 21.55 6.63 -3.66
N ALA A 104 20.53 7.12 -4.37
CA ALA A 104 20.66 7.50 -5.78
C ALA A 104 21.54 8.75 -5.97
N MET A 105 21.42 9.75 -5.10
CA MET A 105 22.30 10.93 -5.10
C MET A 105 23.76 10.54 -4.83
N LEU A 106 24.01 9.68 -3.84
CA LEU A 106 25.34 9.12 -3.57
C LEU A 106 25.92 8.37 -4.78
N ARG A 107 25.11 7.56 -5.48
CA ARG A 107 25.56 6.89 -6.71
C ARG A 107 25.93 7.88 -7.81
N ALA A 108 25.13 8.93 -8.00
CA ALA A 108 25.41 9.98 -8.98
C ALA A 108 26.70 10.75 -8.65
N ASP A 109 27.03 10.87 -7.36
CA ASP A 109 28.26 11.46 -6.84
C ASP A 109 29.46 10.46 -6.82
N GLY A 110 29.33 9.30 -7.47
CA GLY A 110 30.40 8.30 -7.57
C GLY A 110 30.59 7.41 -6.32
N ARG A 111 29.79 7.58 -5.27
CA ARG A 111 29.91 6.87 -3.98
C ARG A 111 29.17 5.53 -3.95
N THR A 112 29.20 4.78 -5.04
CA THR A 112 28.47 3.50 -5.17
C THR A 112 28.90 2.46 -4.12
N GLU A 113 30.18 2.41 -3.76
CA GLU A 113 30.67 1.49 -2.73
C GLU A 113 30.18 1.86 -1.33
N LEU A 114 30.03 3.15 -1.03
CA LEU A 114 29.41 3.58 0.23
C LEU A 114 27.96 3.11 0.30
N VAL A 115 27.22 3.23 -0.80
CA VAL A 115 25.82 2.75 -0.85
C VAL A 115 25.72 1.26 -0.59
N LYS A 116 26.61 0.45 -1.18
CA LYS A 116 26.66 -0.99 -0.92
C LYS A 116 26.97 -1.31 0.53
N ARG A 117 27.95 -0.62 1.13
CA ARG A 117 28.31 -0.82 2.54
C ARG A 117 27.16 -0.48 3.48
N VAL A 118 26.54 0.69 3.32
CA VAL A 118 25.40 1.11 4.15
C VAL A 118 24.24 0.12 4.01
N ALA A 119 23.88 -0.28 2.80
CA ALA A 119 22.81 -1.26 2.59
C ALA A 119 23.12 -2.64 3.20
N ALA A 120 24.39 -3.02 3.31
CA ALA A 120 24.80 -4.28 3.92
C ALA A 120 24.86 -4.22 5.45
N THR A 121 25.22 -3.07 6.03
CA THR A 121 25.39 -2.90 7.47
C THR A 121 24.11 -2.45 8.17
N ASP A 122 23.42 -1.46 7.61
CA ASP A 122 22.17 -0.92 8.13
C ASP A 122 21.27 -0.39 6.99
N ASN A 123 20.53 -1.30 6.36
CA ASN A 123 19.62 -0.92 5.27
C ASN A 123 18.41 -0.09 5.74
N ALA A 124 18.14 -0.05 7.04
CA ALA A 124 17.06 0.73 7.64
C ALA A 124 17.55 2.05 8.25
N VAL A 125 18.80 2.44 7.95
CA VAL A 125 19.40 3.67 8.46
C VAL A 125 18.51 4.89 8.21
N ARG A 126 18.37 5.72 9.24
CA ARG A 126 17.70 7.01 9.16
C ARG A 126 18.74 8.11 9.20
N LEU A 127 18.74 9.00 8.22
CA LEU A 127 19.76 10.06 8.16
C LEU A 127 19.64 11.10 9.28
N GLU A 128 18.50 11.17 9.95
CA GLU A 128 18.33 11.96 11.17
C GLU A 128 19.14 11.43 12.36
N ASP A 129 19.43 10.12 12.39
CA ASP A 129 20.06 9.43 13.53
C ASP A 129 21.55 9.13 13.30
N VAL A 130 22.10 9.46 12.12
CA VAL A 130 23.52 9.26 11.83
C VAL A 130 24.33 10.40 12.44
N GLU A 131 25.22 10.07 13.38
CA GLU A 131 26.07 11.05 14.07
C GLU A 131 27.43 11.25 13.41
N ASP A 132 28.02 10.20 12.84
CA ASP A 132 29.37 10.24 12.30
C ASP A 132 29.56 9.29 11.09
N GLY A 133 30.77 9.34 10.53
CA GLY A 133 31.21 8.47 9.46
C GLY A 133 30.90 8.94 8.04
N PRO A 134 31.09 8.08 7.03
CA PRO A 134 31.15 8.50 5.63
C PRO A 134 29.86 9.09 5.06
N LEU A 135 28.71 8.82 5.69
CA LEU A 135 27.44 9.45 5.31
C LEU A 135 27.40 10.91 5.76
N VAL A 136 27.88 11.22 6.96
CA VAL A 136 27.94 12.59 7.49
C VAL A 136 28.98 13.40 6.73
N GLU A 137 30.15 12.82 6.47
CA GLU A 137 31.20 13.44 5.65
C GLU A 137 30.67 13.82 4.24
N TRP A 138 29.89 12.93 3.62
CA TRP A 138 29.26 13.22 2.33
C TRP A 138 28.26 14.38 2.42
N LEU A 139 27.46 14.44 3.49
CA LEU A 139 26.49 15.53 3.70
C LEU A 139 27.20 16.87 3.84
N ASP A 140 28.28 16.90 4.63
CA ASP A 140 29.11 18.10 4.84
C ASP A 140 29.76 18.57 3.54
N GLU A 141 30.33 17.66 2.76
CA GLU A 141 30.90 17.95 1.44
C GLU A 141 29.86 18.47 0.44
N THR A 142 28.63 17.97 0.53
CA THR A 142 27.54 18.34 -0.37
C THR A 142 26.84 19.63 0.09
N GLY A 143 27.13 20.11 1.30
CA GLY A 143 26.41 21.24 1.90
C GLY A 143 24.93 20.93 2.17
N LEU A 144 24.60 19.66 2.46
CA LEU A 144 23.28 19.23 2.90
C LEU A 144 23.31 19.00 4.40
N THR A 145 22.32 19.50 5.12
CA THR A 145 22.17 19.15 6.55
C THR A 145 21.54 17.77 6.72
N ARG A 146 21.75 17.14 7.89
CA ARG A 146 21.05 15.89 8.25
C ARG A 146 19.53 16.01 8.18
N ALA A 147 18.97 17.14 8.63
CA ALA A 147 17.54 17.39 8.57
C ALA A 147 17.02 17.49 7.12
N GLU A 148 17.81 18.07 6.21
CA GLU A 148 17.46 18.12 4.79
C GLU A 148 17.55 16.73 4.15
N ALA A 149 18.57 15.95 4.51
CA ALA A 149 18.73 14.58 4.02
C ALA A 149 17.62 13.65 4.53
N ALA A 150 17.22 13.78 5.80
CA ALA A 150 16.07 13.11 6.39
C ALA A 150 14.76 13.52 5.67
N ARG A 151 14.61 14.80 5.34
CA ARG A 151 13.46 15.27 4.53
C ARG A 151 13.46 14.65 3.12
N ILE A 152 14.62 14.34 2.54
CA ILE A 152 14.70 13.61 1.26
C ILE A 152 14.35 12.13 1.41
N GLN A 153 14.51 11.53 2.60
CA GLN A 153 14.33 10.10 2.85
C GLN A 153 12.90 9.77 3.34
N PRO A 154 11.98 9.29 2.47
CA PRO A 154 10.68 8.80 2.93
C PRO A 154 10.77 7.36 3.46
N THR A 155 9.70 6.92 4.14
CA THR A 155 9.48 5.52 4.52
C THR A 155 8.58 4.80 3.51
N TYR A 156 8.75 3.48 3.37
CA TYR A 156 8.07 2.69 2.34
C TYR A 156 7.19 1.60 2.98
N PRO A 157 5.95 1.41 2.49
CA PRO A 157 5.08 0.34 2.98
C PRO A 157 5.69 -1.03 2.70
N SER A 158 5.38 -1.98 3.58
CA SER A 158 5.75 -3.38 3.39
C SER A 158 5.07 -3.96 2.14
N GLU A 159 5.85 -4.70 1.35
CA GLU A 159 5.36 -5.59 0.31
C GLU A 159 4.94 -6.95 0.89
N VAL A 160 5.46 -7.29 2.07
CA VAL A 160 4.93 -8.39 2.88
C VAL A 160 3.60 -7.92 3.43
N GLN A 161 2.57 -8.03 2.60
CA GLN A 161 1.21 -8.02 3.10
C GLN A 161 1.10 -9.24 3.99
N PHE A 162 1.24 -9.03 5.30
CA PHE A 162 0.68 -9.98 6.24
C PHE A 162 -0.76 -10.16 5.80
N VAL A 163 -1.08 -11.41 5.46
CA VAL A 163 -2.44 -11.90 5.51
C VAL A 163 -2.84 -11.71 6.97
N THR A 164 -3.23 -10.49 7.35
CA THR A 164 -4.08 -10.29 8.52
C THR A 164 -5.28 -11.19 8.28
N ASP A 165 -5.75 -11.91 9.30
CA ASP A 165 -6.78 -12.96 9.31
C ASP A 165 -8.17 -12.62 8.71
N CYS A 166 -8.23 -11.67 7.76
CA CYS A 166 -9.39 -11.29 6.95
C CYS A 166 -9.02 -10.89 5.48
N GLY A 167 -7.75 -11.01 5.07
CA GLY A 167 -7.39 -11.12 3.65
C GLY A 167 -6.94 -9.78 3.05
N PRO A 168 -7.23 -9.50 1.76
CA PRO A 168 -6.83 -8.23 1.12
C PRO A 168 -7.54 -6.99 1.66
N VAL A 169 -8.58 -7.17 2.48
CA VAL A 169 -9.36 -6.10 3.11
C VAL A 169 -9.12 -6.13 4.62
N GLY A 170 -9.02 -4.96 5.25
CA GLY A 170 -8.86 -4.91 6.70
C GLY A 170 -10.04 -5.56 7.43
N CYS A 171 -9.80 -6.21 8.56
CA CYS A 171 -10.85 -6.94 9.31
C CYS A 171 -12.07 -6.09 9.66
N ALA A 172 -11.89 -4.78 9.90
CA ALA A 172 -13.02 -3.88 10.11
C ALA A 172 -13.94 -3.83 8.89
N LEU A 173 -13.38 -3.70 7.68
CA LEU A 173 -14.15 -3.63 6.44
C LEU A 173 -14.82 -4.98 6.11
N ALA A 174 -14.12 -6.09 6.29
CA ALA A 174 -14.69 -7.43 6.10
C ALA A 174 -15.89 -7.66 7.03
N ARG A 175 -15.77 -7.30 8.31
CA ARG A 175 -16.87 -7.36 9.27
C ARG A 175 -18.02 -6.45 8.86
N THR A 176 -17.75 -5.20 8.47
CA THR A 176 -18.80 -4.29 7.99
C THR A 176 -19.54 -4.86 6.79
N ILE A 177 -18.85 -5.43 5.80
CA ILE A 177 -19.47 -6.04 4.61
C ILE A 177 -20.35 -7.23 5.01
N ALA A 178 -19.84 -8.15 5.84
CA ALA A 178 -20.59 -9.31 6.29
C ALA A 178 -21.83 -8.91 7.11
N THR A 179 -21.71 -7.93 8.00
CA THR A 179 -22.82 -7.41 8.78
C THR A 179 -23.87 -6.72 7.90
N VAL A 180 -23.45 -5.86 6.97
CA VAL A 180 -24.38 -5.18 6.05
C VAL A 180 -25.10 -6.19 5.15
N ALA A 181 -24.41 -7.20 4.63
CA ALA A 181 -25.01 -8.24 3.82
C ALA A 181 -26.04 -9.08 4.61
N GLY A 182 -25.69 -9.49 5.84
CA GLY A 182 -26.59 -10.24 6.72
C GLY A 182 -27.83 -9.44 7.12
N VAL A 183 -27.65 -8.19 7.53
CA VAL A 183 -28.77 -7.29 7.91
C VAL A 183 -29.65 -6.96 6.69
N GLY A 184 -29.04 -6.70 5.54
CA GLY A 184 -29.77 -6.45 4.30
C GLY A 184 -30.62 -7.65 3.85
N ALA A 185 -30.06 -8.85 3.90
CA ALA A 185 -30.80 -10.07 3.59
C ALA A 185 -31.96 -10.31 4.56
N ALA A 186 -31.75 -10.08 5.86
CA ALA A 186 -32.79 -10.18 6.88
C ALA A 186 -33.94 -9.18 6.63
N ALA A 187 -33.62 -7.92 6.35
CA ALA A 187 -34.60 -6.88 6.07
C ALA A 187 -35.44 -7.19 4.82
N VAL A 188 -34.79 -7.68 3.75
CA VAL A 188 -35.49 -8.09 2.52
C VAL A 188 -36.40 -9.30 2.79
N ALA A 189 -35.90 -10.31 3.49
CA ALA A 189 -36.68 -11.51 3.83
C ALA A 189 -37.90 -11.16 4.70
N GLU A 190 -37.75 -10.24 5.65
CA GLU A 190 -38.84 -9.77 6.52
C GLU A 190 -39.86 -8.94 5.74
N TYR A 191 -39.43 -8.05 4.85
CA TYR A 191 -40.33 -7.30 3.97
C TYR A 191 -41.16 -8.21 3.06
N VAL A 192 -40.52 -9.20 2.42
CA VAL A 192 -41.19 -10.18 1.55
C VAL A 192 -42.12 -11.07 2.36
N GLY A 193 -41.68 -11.53 3.53
CA GLY A 193 -42.50 -12.32 4.45
C GLY A 193 -43.75 -11.57 4.91
N TYR A 194 -43.62 -10.28 5.23
CA TYR A 194 -44.75 -9.44 5.65
C TYR A 194 -45.81 -9.32 4.55
N ARG A 195 -45.37 -9.07 3.31
CA ARG A 195 -46.23 -9.05 2.11
C ARG A 195 -46.97 -10.38 1.93
N LEU A 196 -46.24 -11.50 1.90
CA LEU A 196 -46.82 -12.83 1.66
C LEU A 196 -47.80 -13.25 2.75
N VAL A 197 -47.48 -13.03 4.02
CA VAL A 197 -48.36 -13.37 5.15
C VAL A 197 -49.59 -12.47 5.17
N GLY A 198 -49.45 -11.19 4.80
CA GLY A 198 -50.57 -10.27 4.61
C GLY A 198 -51.56 -10.74 3.54
N ASP A 199 -51.04 -11.12 2.37
CA ASP A 199 -51.84 -11.59 1.24
C ASP A 199 -52.49 -12.96 1.52
N ARG A 200 -51.82 -13.84 2.29
CA ARG A 200 -52.31 -15.19 2.61
C ARG A 200 -53.40 -15.22 3.68
N PHE A 201 -53.39 -14.27 4.62
CA PHE A 201 -54.33 -14.22 5.75
C PHE A 201 -54.96 -12.82 5.92
N PRO A 202 -55.79 -12.36 4.96
CA PRO A 202 -56.36 -11.01 4.99
C PRO A 202 -57.37 -10.84 6.15
N ALA A 203 -58.21 -11.85 6.40
CA ALA A 203 -59.33 -11.77 7.34
C ALA A 203 -59.06 -12.39 8.74
N ASN A 204 -57.90 -13.02 8.97
CA ASN A 204 -57.60 -13.69 10.25
C ASN A 204 -56.38 -13.04 10.95
N PRO A 205 -56.63 -12.09 11.88
CA PRO A 205 -55.54 -11.33 12.51
C PRO A 205 -54.67 -12.17 13.43
N LEU A 206 -55.22 -13.23 14.07
CA LEU A 206 -54.47 -14.12 14.94
C LEU A 206 -53.49 -14.99 14.15
N LYS A 207 -53.97 -15.63 13.06
CA LYS A 207 -53.09 -16.41 12.17
C LYS A 207 -52.02 -15.53 11.52
N ARG A 208 -52.38 -14.31 11.11
CA ARG A 208 -51.42 -13.34 10.57
C ARG A 208 -50.32 -13.00 11.56
N ARG A 209 -50.66 -12.67 12.82
CA ARG A 209 -49.68 -12.38 13.87
C ARG A 209 -48.78 -13.57 14.19
N ALA A 210 -49.33 -14.77 14.27
CA ALA A 210 -48.57 -15.99 14.54
C ALA A 210 -47.56 -16.29 13.41
N TRP A 211 -47.97 -16.14 12.15
CA TRP A 211 -47.09 -16.36 11.00
C TRP A 211 -46.02 -15.29 10.85
N LEU A 212 -46.34 -14.02 11.13
CA LEU A 212 -45.34 -12.96 11.17
C LEU A 212 -44.27 -13.23 12.24
N ALA A 213 -44.70 -13.59 13.45
CA ALA A 213 -43.76 -13.95 14.53
C ALA A 213 -42.87 -15.14 14.14
N TYR A 214 -43.43 -16.16 13.47
CA TYR A 214 -42.67 -17.30 12.97
C TYR A 214 -41.61 -16.89 11.94
N VAL A 215 -41.97 -16.06 10.96
CA VAL A 215 -41.04 -15.58 9.92
C VAL A 215 -39.92 -14.72 10.52
N THR A 216 -40.24 -13.82 11.45
CA THR A 216 -39.25 -12.98 12.13
C THR A 216 -38.26 -13.85 12.92
N VAL A 217 -38.74 -14.84 13.69
CA VAL A 217 -37.86 -15.77 14.43
C VAL A 217 -36.96 -16.57 13.49
N LEU A 218 -37.50 -17.06 12.36
CA LEU A 218 -36.73 -17.80 11.37
C LEU A 218 -35.63 -16.93 10.73
N ASN A 219 -35.93 -15.67 10.40
CA ASN A 219 -34.96 -14.73 9.83
C ASN A 219 -33.84 -14.38 10.82
N LEU A 220 -34.17 -14.20 12.11
CA LEU A 220 -33.18 -13.95 13.17
C LEU A 220 -32.20 -15.12 13.35
N LEU A 221 -32.62 -16.35 13.03
CA LEU A 221 -31.76 -17.54 13.08
C LEU A 221 -30.92 -17.73 11.80
N LEU A 222 -31.45 -17.38 10.62
CA LEU A 222 -30.78 -17.57 9.33
C LEU A 222 -29.81 -16.44 8.95
N ALA A 223 -30.09 -15.20 9.35
CA ALA A 223 -29.25 -14.05 9.02
C ALA A 223 -27.81 -14.14 9.56
N PRO A 224 -27.55 -14.62 10.80
CA PRO A 224 -26.20 -14.84 11.30
C PRO A 224 -25.45 -15.90 10.49
N LEU A 225 -26.11 -16.98 10.06
CA LEU A 225 -25.51 -18.03 9.24
C LEU A 225 -25.07 -17.49 7.87
N LEU A 226 -25.88 -16.63 7.25
CA LEU A 226 -25.51 -15.97 5.99
C LEU A 226 -24.35 -14.99 6.19
N GLY A 227 -24.32 -14.26 7.30
CA GLY A 227 -23.19 -13.42 7.70
C GLY A 227 -21.89 -14.22 7.88
N VAL A 228 -21.95 -15.39 8.50
CA VAL A 228 -20.81 -16.31 8.66
C VAL A 228 -20.34 -16.86 7.31
N VAL A 229 -21.26 -17.23 6.41
CA VAL A 229 -20.91 -17.66 5.05
C VAL A 229 -20.24 -16.55 4.26
N VAL A 230 -20.76 -15.32 4.33
CA VAL A 230 -20.14 -14.15 3.69
C VAL A 230 -18.76 -13.87 4.30
N LEU A 231 -18.62 -13.94 5.62
CA LEU A 231 -17.35 -13.77 6.31
C LEU A 231 -16.33 -14.85 5.89
N ALA A 232 -16.76 -16.10 5.72
CA ALA A 232 -15.90 -17.19 5.25
C ALA A 232 -15.40 -17.02 3.79
N LEU A 233 -15.99 -16.09 3.03
CA LEU A 233 -15.48 -15.70 1.70
C LEU A 233 -14.36 -14.64 1.77
N PHE A 234 -14.15 -14.02 2.94
CA PHE A 234 -13.05 -13.09 3.23
C PHE A 234 -12.03 -13.79 4.16
N PRO A 235 -10.83 -14.15 3.67
CA PRO A 235 -9.92 -15.04 4.40
C PRO A 235 -9.13 -14.34 5.49
#